data_AF-A0A3A2ZE53-F1
#
_entry.id   AF-A0A3A2ZE53-F1
#
_cell.length_a   1.000
_cell.length_b   1.000
_cell.length_c   1.000
_cell.angle_alpha   90.00
_cell.angle_beta   90.00
_cell.angle_gamma   90.00
#
_symmetry.space_group_name_H-M   'P 1'
#
loop_
_entity.id
_entity.type
_entity.pdbx_description
1 polymer ?
#
loop_
_entity_poly.entity_id
_entity_poly.type
_entity_poly.pdbx_seq_one_letter_code
_entity_poly.pdbx_strand_id
1 'polypeptide(L)'
;MGLDPRTAQEAAKWPVPTRKNSANALRGFDMGNNYPQIKAPTVIAHRDQDFASPIDSRMEPILKKLPSCTFNKLSGVNHFPPT
;
A
#
# COMPACT_ATOMS: atom_id res chain seq x y z
N MET A 1 2.12 0.17 -9.98
CA MET A 1 0.87 0.78 -9.48
C MET A 1 1.24 1.74 -8.35
N GLY A 2 1.27 3.05 -8.60
CA GLY A 2 1.69 4.05 -7.60
C GLY A 2 0.55 4.71 -6.84
N LEU A 3 0.91 5.46 -5.79
CA LEU A 3 0.03 6.41 -5.10
C LEU A 3 -0.27 7.63 -6.00
N ASP A 4 -1.42 8.29 -5.81
CA ASP A 4 -1.67 9.57 -6.46
C ASP A 4 -0.73 10.66 -5.88
N PRO A 5 -0.55 11.81 -6.58
CA PRO A 5 0.41 12.82 -6.18
C PRO A 5 0.22 13.36 -4.76
N ARG A 6 -1.04 13.58 -4.32
CA ARG A 6 -1.33 14.14 -3.01
C ARG A 6 -1.00 13.11 -1.93
N THR A 7 -1.46 11.88 -2.09
CA THR A 7 -1.19 10.81 -1.13
C THR A 7 0.31 10.49 -1.04
N ALA A 8 1.01 10.49 -2.16
CA ALA A 8 2.46 10.26 -2.17
C ALA A 8 3.24 11.36 -1.43
N GLN A 9 2.84 12.63 -1.60
CA GLN A 9 3.46 13.75 -0.90
C GLN A 9 3.18 13.70 0.60
N GLU A 10 1.96 13.29 0.97
CA GLU A 10 1.59 13.11 2.38
C GLU A 10 2.32 11.91 3.01
N ALA A 11 2.45 10.79 2.32
CA ALA A 11 3.22 9.64 2.81
C ALA A 11 4.73 9.94 2.95
N ALA A 12 5.26 10.84 2.12
CA ALA A 12 6.67 11.22 2.13
C ALA A 12 7.05 12.26 3.22
N LYS A 13 6.11 12.65 4.10
CA LYS A 13 6.28 13.75 5.08
C LYS A 13 7.53 13.66 5.97
N TRP A 14 8.14 12.48 6.14
CA TRP A 14 9.27 12.24 7.03
C TRP A 14 10.41 11.47 6.33
N PRO A 15 11.67 11.98 6.29
CA PRO A 15 12.18 13.28 6.73
C PRO A 15 12.13 14.38 5.64
N VAL A 16 11.99 15.65 6.07
CA VAL A 16 11.81 16.88 5.24
C VAL A 16 12.71 17.00 4.01
N PRO A 17 14.03 16.69 4.06
CA PRO A 17 14.92 16.82 2.89
C PRO A 17 14.60 15.85 1.75
N THR A 18 13.85 14.78 2.03
CA THR A 18 13.59 13.69 1.09
C THR A 18 12.19 13.72 0.48
N ARG A 19 11.30 14.61 0.96
CA ARG A 19 9.85 14.64 0.63
C ARG A 19 9.53 14.49 -0.86
N LYS A 20 10.17 15.27 -1.74
CA LYS A 20 9.87 15.24 -3.19
C LYS A 20 10.35 13.95 -3.86
N ASN A 21 11.53 13.47 -3.48
CA ASN A 21 12.13 12.27 -4.06
C ASN A 21 11.48 10.99 -3.51
N SER A 22 11.16 10.97 -2.22
CA SER A 22 10.41 9.89 -1.57
C SER A 22 8.99 9.79 -2.11
N ALA A 23 8.31 10.92 -2.36
CA ALA A 23 7.00 10.90 -3.02
C ALA A 23 7.10 10.31 -4.43
N ASN A 24 8.11 10.70 -5.22
CA ASN A 24 8.32 10.13 -6.55
C ASN A 24 8.65 8.62 -6.51
N ALA A 25 9.45 8.17 -5.54
CA ALA A 25 9.70 6.75 -5.33
C ALA A 25 8.41 5.99 -5.00
N LEU A 26 7.57 6.53 -4.11
CA LEU A 26 6.26 5.95 -3.77
C LEU A 26 5.26 5.96 -4.95
N ARG A 27 5.35 6.96 -5.84
CA ARG A 27 4.56 7.02 -7.08
C ARG A 27 5.05 6.03 -8.13
N GLY A 28 6.35 5.78 -8.20
CA GLY A 28 6.97 4.93 -9.20
C GLY A 28 7.08 3.46 -8.81
N PHE A 29 6.94 3.15 -7.52
CA PHE A 29 7.13 1.78 -7.03
C PHE A 29 6.09 0.83 -7.63
N ASP A 30 6.58 -0.26 -8.20
CA ASP A 30 5.77 -1.36 -8.69
C ASP A 30 6.49 -2.68 -8.47
N MET A 31 5.83 -3.60 -7.79
CA MET A 31 6.30 -4.99 -7.67
C MET A 31 6.06 -5.79 -8.95
N GLY A 32 5.30 -5.26 -9.92
CA GLY A 32 5.02 -5.91 -11.20
C GLY A 32 4.46 -7.32 -11.02
N ASN A 33 5.19 -8.31 -11.54
CA ASN A 33 4.88 -9.74 -11.41
C ASN A 33 5.77 -10.46 -10.39
N ASN A 34 6.31 -9.74 -9.39
CA ASN A 34 7.18 -10.34 -8.38
C ASN A 34 6.41 -10.93 -7.19
N TYR A 35 5.13 -10.60 -6.98
CA TYR A 35 4.32 -11.18 -5.88
C TYR A 35 4.27 -12.72 -5.87
N PRO A 36 4.12 -13.44 -7.01
CA PRO A 36 4.16 -14.90 -7.02
C PRO A 36 5.49 -15.52 -6.58
N GLN A 37 6.57 -14.74 -6.54
CA GLN A 37 7.89 -15.20 -6.10
C GLN A 37 7.99 -15.24 -4.57
N ILE A 38 7.09 -14.57 -3.85
CA ILE A 38 7.03 -14.62 -2.39
C ILE A 38 6.44 -15.98 -1.99
N LYS A 39 7.31 -16.88 -1.50
CA LYS A 39 6.92 -18.24 -1.06
C LYS A 39 6.71 -18.35 0.45
N ALA A 40 7.17 -17.37 1.21
CA ALA A 40 6.97 -17.33 2.65
C ALA A 40 5.47 -17.14 2.99
N PRO A 41 4.95 -17.82 4.03
CA PRO A 41 3.62 -17.54 4.56
C PRO A 41 3.49 -16.05 4.88
N THR A 42 2.50 -15.39 4.29
CA THR A 42 2.31 -13.96 4.40
C THR A 42 1.01 -13.65 5.12
N VAL A 43 1.04 -12.67 6.03
CA VAL A 43 -0.17 -12.07 6.60
C VAL A 43 -0.23 -10.63 6.13
N ILE A 44 -1.36 -10.25 5.53
CA ILE A 44 -1.65 -8.87 5.16
C ILE A 44 -2.76 -8.39 6.07
N ALA A 45 -2.51 -7.30 6.81
CA ALA A 45 -3.53 -6.57 7.54
C ALA A 45 -3.78 -5.24 6.84
N HIS A 46 -5.02 -4.95 6.48
CA HIS A 46 -5.38 -3.74 5.75
C HIS A 46 -6.68 -3.13 6.26
N ARG A 47 -6.82 -1.82 6.11
CA ARG A 47 -7.92 -1.04 6.68
C ARG A 47 -9.04 -0.84 5.66
N ASP A 48 -10.29 -1.03 6.05
CA ASP A 48 -11.42 -0.99 5.12
C ASP A 48 -11.83 0.43 4.67
N GLN A 49 -11.47 1.46 5.42
CA GLN A 49 -11.70 2.87 5.08
C GLN A 49 -10.44 3.58 4.57
N ASP A 50 -9.43 2.83 4.12
CA ASP A 50 -8.22 3.38 3.51
C ASP A 50 -8.51 3.96 2.12
N PHE A 51 -8.73 5.28 2.05
CA PHE A 51 -8.95 5.98 0.78
C PHE A 51 -7.69 6.07 -0.09
N ALA A 52 -6.51 6.01 0.51
CA ALA A 52 -5.21 6.12 -0.16
C ALA A 52 -4.83 4.82 -0.89
N SER A 53 -5.28 3.69 -0.35
CA SER A 53 -5.10 2.36 -0.92
C SER A 53 -6.38 1.51 -0.76
N PRO A 54 -7.43 1.75 -1.57
CA PRO A 54 -8.67 1.00 -1.46
C PRO A 54 -8.48 -0.50 -1.75
N ILE A 55 -9.12 -1.35 -0.94
CA ILE A 55 -8.96 -2.83 -1.00
C ILE A 55 -9.21 -3.36 -2.41
N ASP A 56 -10.34 -3.01 -3.01
CA ASP A 56 -10.79 -3.58 -4.29
C ASP A 56 -9.81 -3.27 -5.43
N SER A 57 -9.28 -2.04 -5.46
CA SER A 57 -8.41 -1.59 -6.54
C SER A 57 -6.93 -1.91 -6.32
N ARG A 58 -6.47 -2.01 -5.07
CA ARG A 58 -5.04 -2.13 -4.74
C ARG A 58 -4.65 -3.44 -4.07
N MET A 59 -5.51 -3.99 -3.22
CA MET A 59 -5.20 -5.20 -2.44
C MET A 59 -5.63 -6.48 -3.15
N GLU A 60 -6.80 -6.51 -3.79
CA GLU A 60 -7.25 -7.70 -4.52
C GLU A 60 -6.22 -8.25 -5.52
N PRO A 61 -5.54 -7.43 -6.35
CA PRO A 61 -4.54 -7.95 -7.28
C PRO A 61 -3.34 -8.60 -6.58
N ILE A 62 -2.99 -8.12 -5.38
CA ILE A 62 -1.89 -8.65 -4.57
C ILE A 62 -2.32 -9.99 -3.97
N LEU A 63 -3.51 -10.05 -3.36
CA LEU A 63 -4.07 -11.25 -2.75
C LEU A 63 -4.21 -12.39 -3.76
N LYS A 64 -4.60 -12.10 -5.00
CA LYS A 64 -4.70 -13.07 -6.10
C LYS A 64 -3.33 -13.62 -6.54
N LYS A 65 -2.25 -12.84 -6.39
CA LYS A 65 -0.90 -13.20 -6.84
C LYS A 65 -0.04 -13.84 -5.74
N LEU A 66 -0.43 -13.72 -4.47
CA LEU A 66 0.29 -14.33 -3.36
C LEU A 66 -0.20 -15.77 -3.12
N PRO A 67 0.66 -16.78 -3.26
CA PRO A 67 0.25 -18.19 -3.18
C PRO A 67 -0.13 -18.66 -1.76
N SER A 68 0.36 -18.01 -0.72
CA SER A 68 0.11 -18.36 0.68
C SER A 68 -0.09 -17.10 1.51
N CYS A 69 -1.30 -16.55 1.50
CA CYS A 69 -1.63 -15.29 2.17
C CYS A 69 -2.90 -15.39 3.01
N THR A 70 -2.83 -14.91 4.25
CA THR A 70 -4.00 -14.62 5.08
C THR A 70 -4.27 -13.12 5.04
N PHE A 71 -5.51 -12.73 4.74
CA PHE A 71 -5.93 -11.33 4.70
C PHE A 71 -6.81 -10.97 5.89
N ASN A 72 -6.37 -9.99 6.67
CA ASN A 72 -7.10 -9.46 7.82
C ASN A 72 -7.58 -8.05 7.51
N LYS A 73 -8.90 -7.90 7.34
CA LYS A 73 -9.53 -6.59 7.16
C LYS A 73 -9.82 -5.95 8.51
N LEU A 74 -9.26 -4.77 8.75
CA LEU A 74 -9.50 -3.96 9.95
C LEU A 74 -10.67 -3.03 9.69
N SER A 75 -11.77 -3.19 10.43
CA SER A 75 -13.02 -2.47 10.17
C SER A 75 -13.07 -1.11 10.87
N GLY A 76 -13.56 -0.09 10.16
CA GLY A 76 -13.71 1.27 10.68
C GLY A 76 -12.39 2.02 10.82
N VAL A 77 -11.33 1.58 10.13
CA VAL A 77 -9.99 2.14 10.27
C VAL A 77 -9.58 2.84 8.97
N ASN A 78 -9.02 4.06 9.05
CA ASN A 78 -8.53 4.84 7.92
C ASN A 78 -6.99 4.77 7.81
N HIS A 79 -6.41 5.07 6.64
CA HIS A 79 -4.98 5.03 6.34
C HIS A 79 -4.13 5.78 7.36
N PHE A 80 -4.54 7.00 7.68
CA PHE A 80 -3.95 7.82 8.72
C PHE A 80 -4.99 8.02 9.84
N PRO A 81 -4.59 7.97 11.11
CA PRO A 81 -5.47 8.44 12.19
C PRO A 81 -5.87 9.90 11.92
N PRO A 82 -7.08 10.33 12.31
CA PRO A 82 -7.46 11.73 12.23
C PRO A 82 -6.44 12.57 12.99
N THR A 83 -5.90 13.60 12.32
CA THR A 83 -5.01 14.61 12.91
C THR A 83 -5.78 15.56 13.80
#